data_AF-A0A4P8SP57-F1
#
_entry.id   AF-A0A4P8SP57-F1
#
_cell.length_a   1.000
_cell.length_b   1.000
_cell.length_c   1.000
_cell.angle_alpha   90.00
_cell.angle_beta   90.00
_cell.angle_gamma   90.00
#
_symmetry.space_group_name_H-M   'P 1'
#
loop_
_entity.id
_entity.type
_entity.pdbx_description
1 polymer ?
#
loop_
_entity_poly.entity_id
_entity_poly.type
_entity_poly.pdbx_seq_one_letter_code
_entity_poly.pdbx_strand_id
1 'polypeptide(L)'
;MPNFYAMNDTDENTGAPDDALILCIAAHDVPIGSILEWMEDMASGEPVRRWWYVHRKFNYGTAAVGTLYYCIPSRSYKGMFDGTE
;
A
#
# COMPACT_ATOMS: atom_id res chain seq x y z
N MET A 1 -30.83 2.82 -10.01
CA MET A 1 -29.73 2.35 -9.14
C MET A 1 -28.48 2.35 -10.01
N PRO A 2 -27.46 3.20 -9.79
CA PRO A 2 -26.25 3.11 -10.58
C PRO A 2 -25.47 1.90 -10.08
N ASN A 3 -25.39 0.87 -10.93
CA ASN A 3 -24.53 -0.29 -10.71
C ASN A 3 -23.08 0.20 -10.60
N PHE A 4 -22.43 -0.15 -9.49
CA PHE A 4 -20.97 -0.16 -9.41
C PHE A 4 -20.48 -1.18 -10.44
N TYR A 5 -20.12 -0.72 -11.63
CA TYR A 5 -19.33 -1.52 -12.54
C TYR A 5 -17.94 -1.64 -11.92
N ALA A 6 -17.76 -2.68 -11.10
CA ALA A 6 -16.43 -3.19 -10.79
C ALA A 6 -15.81 -3.54 -12.14
N MET A 7 -14.89 -2.68 -12.58
CA MET A 7 -14.05 -2.85 -13.74
C MET A 7 -13.03 -3.96 -13.43
N ASN A 8 -13.55 -5.16 -13.18
CA ASN A 8 -12.80 -6.40 -13.11
C ASN A 8 -12.77 -6.96 -14.54
N ASP A 9 -12.09 -6.23 -15.43
CA ASP A 9 -11.68 -6.81 -16.69
C ASP A 9 -10.50 -7.72 -16.39
N THR A 10 -10.56 -8.93 -16.92
CA THR A 10 -9.81 -10.12 -16.48
C THR A 10 -8.34 -10.13 -16.88
N ASP A 11 -7.71 -8.97 -16.99
CA ASP A 11 -6.27 -8.83 -17.19
C ASP A 11 -5.70 -7.83 -16.17
N GLU A 12 -4.61 -8.26 -15.53
CA GLU A 12 -3.85 -7.60 -14.46
C GLU A 12 -3.56 -6.12 -14.73
N ASN A 13 -4.53 -5.25 -14.44
CA ASN A 13 -4.26 -3.84 -14.36
C ASN A 13 -4.96 -3.25 -13.15
N THR A 14 -4.33 -3.42 -11.99
CA THR A 14 -4.65 -2.73 -10.74
C THR A 14 -4.46 -1.20 -10.84
N GLY A 15 -4.08 -0.67 -12.01
CA GLY A 15 -3.73 0.74 -12.20
C GLY A 15 -2.47 1.14 -11.42
N ALA A 16 -1.76 0.16 -10.85
CA ALA A 16 -0.48 0.34 -10.20
C ALA A 16 0.60 0.38 -11.30
N PRO A 17 1.55 1.33 -11.26
CA PRO A 17 2.73 1.24 -12.12
C PRO A 17 3.43 -0.11 -11.90
N ASP A 18 4.16 -0.60 -12.91
CA ASP A 18 4.89 -1.90 -12.89
C ASP A 18 5.83 -2.06 -11.66
N ASP A 19 6.12 -0.95 -10.96
CA ASP A 19 6.98 -0.88 -9.79
C ASP A 19 6.16 -1.00 -8.49
N ALA A 20 5.84 -2.23 -8.08
CA ALA A 20 5.40 -2.48 -6.71
C ALA A 20 6.58 -2.32 -5.75
N LEU A 21 6.39 -1.57 -4.65
CA LEU A 21 7.45 -1.39 -3.66
C LEU A 21 7.50 -2.59 -2.72
N ILE A 22 8.67 -3.21 -2.64
CA ILE A 22 8.93 -4.35 -1.75
C ILE A 22 9.52 -3.82 -0.45
N LEU A 23 8.84 -4.06 0.67
CA LEU A 23 9.29 -3.65 2.00
C LEU A 23 9.62 -4.86 2.87
N CYS A 24 10.69 -4.72 3.66
CA CYS A 24 10.90 -5.51 4.86
C CYS A 24 10.32 -4.72 6.05
N ILE A 25 9.29 -5.26 6.69
CA ILE A 25 8.62 -4.61 7.81
C ILE A 25 9.08 -5.29 9.09
N ALA A 26 9.60 -4.50 10.04
CA ALA A 26 10.01 -4.98 11.37
C ALA A 26 8.80 -5.22 12.30
N ALA A 27 7.78 -5.91 11.78
CA ALA A 27 6.58 -6.30 12.50
C ALA A 27 6.25 -7.76 12.18
N HIS A 28 5.76 -8.48 13.17
CA HIS A 28 5.34 -9.86 12.99
C HIS A 28 3.94 -9.91 12.35
N ASP A 29 3.83 -10.71 11.30
CA ASP A 29 2.57 -11.12 10.66
C ASP A 29 1.64 -9.97 10.24
N VAL A 30 2.15 -9.04 9.42
CA VAL A 30 1.29 -8.01 8.82
C VAL A 30 0.27 -8.69 7.87
N PRO A 31 -1.04 -8.49 8.06
CA PRO A 31 -2.05 -9.09 7.19
C PRO A 31 -2.04 -8.51 5.77
N ILE A 32 -2.35 -9.36 4.79
CA ILE A 32 -2.72 -8.89 3.45
C ILE A 32 -4.04 -8.12 3.58
N GLY A 33 -4.14 -6.96 2.93
CA GLY A 33 -5.29 -6.07 3.04
C GLY A 33 -5.09 -4.91 4.02
N SER A 34 -4.03 -4.95 4.84
CA SER A 34 -3.73 -3.86 5.78
C SER A 34 -3.25 -2.59 5.07
N ILE A 35 -3.45 -1.46 5.74
CA ILE A 35 -2.86 -0.16 5.37
C ILE A 35 -1.74 0.15 6.35
N LEU A 36 -0.55 0.40 5.80
CA LEU A 36 0.59 0.94 6.52
C LEU A 36 0.53 2.46 6.48
N GLU A 37 0.84 3.12 7.58
CA GLU A 37 0.84 4.57 7.69
C GLU A 37 2.12 5.07 8.37
N TRP A 38 2.74 6.11 7.81
CA TRP A 38 3.86 6.81 8.43
C TRP A 38 4.00 8.25 7.92
N MET A 39 4.85 9.03 8.59
CA MET A 39 5.33 10.32 8.10
C MET A 39 6.64 10.10 7.35
N GLU A 40 6.66 10.48 6.07
CA GLU A 40 7.85 10.41 5.22
C GLU A 40 8.54 11.77 5.18
N ASP A 41 9.83 11.78 5.52
CA ASP A 41 10.66 12.98 5.42
C ASP A 41 11.00 13.24 3.96
N MET A 42 10.54 14.38 3.42
CA MET A 42 10.84 14.79 2.07
C MET A 42 12.15 15.58 2.02
N ALA A 43 12.82 15.58 0.86
CA ALA A 43 14.00 16.42 0.64
C ALA A 43 13.72 17.93 0.83
N SER A 44 12.45 18.35 0.75
CA SER A 44 12.01 19.72 1.06
C SER A 44 12.04 20.05 2.55
N GLY A 45 12.23 19.07 3.44
CA GLY A 45 12.16 19.22 4.89
C GLY A 45 10.75 19.15 5.48
N GLU A 46 9.72 19.12 4.63
CA GLU A 46 8.33 19.01 5.06
C GLU A 46 7.92 17.52 5.15
N PRO A 47 7.46 17.03 6.31
CA PRO A 47 7.03 15.65 6.45
C PRO A 47 5.68 15.44 5.76
N VAL A 48 5.53 14.34 5.03
CA VAL A 48 4.29 14.01 4.33
C VAL A 48 3.74 12.67 4.80
N ARG A 49 2.46 12.65 5.19
CA ARG A 49 1.76 11.41 5.57
C ARG A 49 1.57 10.51 4.37
N ARG A 50 1.96 9.23 4.49
CA ARG A 50 1.84 8.20 3.45
C ARG A 50 0.99 7.04 3.93
N TRP A 51 0.27 6.43 2.99
CA TRP A 51 -0.50 5.21 3.20
C TRP A 51 -0.21 4.21 2.11
N TRP A 52 0.24 3.01 2.47
CA TRP A 52 0.50 1.94 1.49
C TRP A 52 -0.33 0.70 1.82
N TYR A 53 -0.92 0.10 0.79
CA TYR A 53 -1.73 -1.11 0.88
C TYR A 53 -0.89 -2.36 0.75
N VAL A 54 -0.98 -3.27 1.71
CA VAL A 54 -0.30 -4.58 1.68
C VAL A 54 -1.03 -5.50 0.72
N HIS A 55 -0.52 -5.62 -0.50
CA HIS A 55 -1.14 -6.40 -1.56
C HIS A 55 -0.81 -7.90 -1.46
N ARG A 56 0.46 -8.23 -1.21
CA ARG A 56 0.94 -9.62 -1.10
C ARG A 56 2.10 -9.70 -0.10
N LYS A 57 2.31 -10.87 0.49
CA LYS A 57 3.51 -11.18 1.29
C LYS A 57 4.16 -12.47 0.82
N PHE A 58 5.48 -12.54 0.91
CA PHE A 58 6.25 -13.72 0.54
C PHE A 58 7.38 -13.93 1.55
N ASN A 59 7.63 -15.18 1.87
CA ASN A 59 8.74 -15.54 2.74
C ASN A 59 10.01 -15.67 1.90
N TYR A 60 11.13 -15.17 2.43
CA TYR A 60 12.43 -15.29 1.77
C TYR A 60 13.44 -15.99 2.68
N GLY A 61 14.42 -16.63 2.03
CA GLY A 61 15.45 -17.43 2.68
C GLY A 61 15.06 -18.90 2.86
N THR A 62 16.07 -19.75 3.00
CA THR A 62 15.96 -21.23 3.05
C THR A 62 15.15 -21.75 4.24
N ALA A 63 14.93 -20.92 5.27
CA ALA A 63 14.15 -21.22 6.47
C ALA A 63 13.01 -20.22 6.73
N ALA A 64 12.60 -19.42 5.74
CA ALA A 64 11.56 -18.38 5.89
C ALA A 64 11.85 -17.38 7.03
N VAL A 65 13.12 -16.96 7.17
CA VAL A 65 13.60 -16.13 8.28
C VAL A 65 13.04 -14.70 8.23
N GLY A 66 12.54 -14.27 7.07
CA GLY A 66 11.88 -12.98 6.92
C GLY A 66 10.72 -13.01 5.94
N THR A 67 9.85 -12.02 6.08
CA THR A 67 8.71 -11.78 5.18
C THR A 67 8.91 -10.44 4.48
N LEU A 68 8.80 -10.47 3.16
CA LEU A 68 8.76 -9.28 2.32
C LEU A 68 7.31 -9.01 1.92
N TYR A 69 6.98 -7.73 1.82
CA TYR A 69 5.63 -7.26 1.54
C TYR A 69 5.64 -6.45 0.26
N TYR A 70 4.80 -6.84 -0.70
CA TYR A 70 4.48 -6.02 -1.85
C TYR A 70 3.42 -5.01 -1.44
N CYS A 71 3.81 -3.75 -1.47
CA CYS A 71 2.97 -2.64 -1.06
C CYS A 71 2.64 -1.75 -2.25
N ILE A 72 1.36 -1.38 -2.37
CA ILE A 72 0.88 -0.45 -3.38
C ILE A 72 0.71 0.92 -2.71
N PRO A 73 1.40 1.97 -3.18
CA PRO A 73 1.17 3.31 -2.68
C PRO A 73 -0.28 3.72 -2.91
N SER A 74 -1.01 4.05 -1.84
CA SER A 74 -2.31 4.68 -2.01
C SER A 74 -2.08 6.05 -2.63
N ARG A 75 -2.83 6.38 -3.69
CA ARG A 75 -2.82 7.75 -4.22
C ARG A 75 -3.07 8.70 -3.06
N SER A 76 -2.15 9.62 -2.84
CA SER A 76 -2.30 10.63 -1.80
C SER A 76 -3.60 11.38 -2.11
N TYR A 77 -4.61 11.18 -1.26
CA TYR A 77 -5.82 11.97 -1.32
C TYR A 77 -5.42 13.41 -0.99
N LYS A 78 -5.46 14.29 -2.01
CA LYS A 78 -5.24 15.74 -1.84
C LYS A 78 -6.56 16.44 -1.46
N GLY A 79 -7.36 15.83 -0.59
CA GLY A 79 -8.54 16.47 -0.02
C GLY A 79 -8.40 16.59 1.48
N MET A 80 -9.05 17.60 2.06
CA MET A 80 -9.23 17.69 3.51
C MET A 80 -10.13 16.53 3.96
N PHE A 81 -9.69 15.78 4.96
CA PHE A 81 -10.61 15.15 5.90
C PHE A 81 -10.86 16.19 6.98
N ASP A 82 -11.84 17.07 6.79
CA ASP A 82 -12.21 18.07 7.79
C ASP A 82 -13.06 17.49 8.92
N GLY A 83 -13.45 16.22 8.85
CA GLY A 83 -14.10 15.51 9.95
C GLY A 83 -15.42 16.15 10.39
N THR A 84 -15.99 17.02 9.56
CA THR A 84 -17.30 17.63 9.75
C THR A 84 -18.25 17.02 8.73
N GLU A 85 -19.05 16.06 9.19
CA GLU A 85 -20.29 15.65 8.52
C GLU A 85 -21.34 16.78 8.57
#